data_AF-A0A444PQM1-F1
#
_entry.id   AF-A0A444PQM1-F1
#
_cell.length_a   1.000
_cell.length_b   1.000
_cell.length_c   1.000
_cell.angle_alpha   90.00
_cell.angle_beta   90.00
_cell.angle_gamma   90.00
#
_symmetry.space_group_name_H-M   'P 1'
#
loop_
_entity.id
_entity.type
_entity.pdbx_description
1 polymer ?
#
loop_
_entity_poly.entity_id
_entity_poly.type
_entity_poly.pdbx_seq_one_letter_code
_entity_poly.pdbx_strand_id
1 'polypeptide(L)'
;MSSGQSVEPGGVTSADARRSIARFQGVAWTIGAIVMAVIAFGTFARLEWNADTGTLRDTADGNSYGDYPWFDETLPEMELIDGGGYEYYSGTGNAVIRVDDVTTEPLQVTQVSDVYVDLHMTESGDIDPETVLPEAEWPLDVGSPQPELPVVVFPYEGTLELWVTSDDPWTLQIDELDAEEITDVVSGQGNALLLYRGSAVSALFEFAGDGIFFVTAYTREEGQESIIIESDPLKERHSWSPSDVVVLSIESDAERGAWVVDIDDYADEESTTRTTTPTSSTPPDPDDTTPPTEQETP
;
A
#
# COMPACT_ATOMS: atom_id res chain seq x y z
N MET A 1 -59.83 21.92 58.32
CA MET A 1 -59.82 20.70 57.49
C MET A 1 -59.25 21.07 56.14
N SER A 2 -57.99 20.74 55.89
CA SER A 2 -57.37 20.80 54.57
C SER A 2 -56.27 19.74 54.57
N SER A 3 -56.41 18.77 53.68
CA SER A 3 -55.61 17.54 53.63
C SER A 3 -54.24 17.81 53.04
N GLY A 4 -53.19 17.29 53.68
CA GLY A 4 -51.85 17.23 53.12
C GLY A 4 -51.80 16.24 51.97
N GLN A 5 -51.32 16.71 50.81
CA GLN A 5 -51.06 15.88 49.64
C GLN A 5 -49.58 15.50 49.65
N SER A 6 -49.29 14.25 49.99
CA SER A 6 -47.97 13.64 49.85
C SER A 6 -47.63 13.51 48.37
N VAL A 7 -46.48 14.05 47.96
CA VAL A 7 -45.90 13.84 46.63
C VAL A 7 -44.97 12.63 46.73
N GLU A 8 -45.37 11.50 46.16
CA GLU A 8 -44.46 10.37 45.92
C GLU A 8 -43.52 10.68 44.74
N PRO A 9 -42.21 10.37 44.83
CA PRO A 9 -41.30 10.46 43.71
C PRO A 9 -41.55 9.29 42.75
N GLY A 10 -41.98 9.59 41.52
CA GLY A 10 -42.14 8.62 40.45
C GLY A 10 -40.80 7.97 40.08
N GLY A 11 -40.53 6.80 40.63
CA GLY A 11 -39.45 5.93 40.21
C GLY A 11 -39.73 5.39 38.80
N VAL A 12 -38.81 5.62 37.87
CA VAL A 12 -38.81 4.96 36.57
C VAL A 12 -38.65 3.45 36.82
N THR A 13 -39.71 2.68 36.53
CA THR A 13 -39.80 1.26 36.83
C THR A 13 -38.84 0.46 35.94
N SER A 14 -38.05 -0.44 36.56
CA SER A 14 -37.03 -1.26 35.87
C SER A 14 -37.57 -2.17 34.74
N ALA A 15 -38.89 -2.27 34.58
CA ALA A 15 -39.54 -3.07 33.54
C ALA A 15 -39.51 -2.40 32.16
N ASP A 16 -39.63 -1.07 32.09
CA ASP A 16 -39.61 -0.35 30.80
C ASP A 16 -38.19 -0.26 30.23
N ALA A 17 -37.18 -0.12 31.10
CA ALA A 17 -35.77 -0.23 30.73
C ALA A 17 -35.41 -1.66 30.27
N ARG A 18 -35.91 -2.71 30.93
CA ARG A 18 -35.67 -4.10 30.48
C ARG A 18 -36.34 -4.41 29.15
N ARG A 19 -37.53 -3.85 28.89
CA ARG A 19 -38.26 -4.03 27.62
C ARG A 19 -37.66 -3.23 26.48
N SER A 20 -37.05 -2.07 26.73
CA SER A 20 -36.30 -1.31 25.72
C SER A 20 -34.96 -1.97 25.39
N ILE A 21 -34.22 -2.46 26.39
CA ILE A 21 -32.95 -3.20 26.20
C ILE A 21 -33.19 -4.49 25.41
N ALA A 22 -34.22 -5.26 25.75
CA ALA A 22 -34.55 -6.50 25.03
C ALA A 22 -34.96 -6.25 23.56
N ARG A 23 -35.61 -5.11 23.26
CA ARG A 23 -35.96 -4.72 21.89
C ARG A 23 -34.76 -4.21 21.10
N PHE A 24 -33.88 -3.44 21.74
CA PHE A 24 -32.67 -2.91 21.11
C PHE A 24 -31.70 -4.03 20.73
N GLN A 25 -31.54 -5.01 21.63
CA GLN A 25 -30.70 -6.19 21.39
C GLN A 25 -31.26 -7.09 20.28
N GLY A 26 -32.59 -7.22 20.17
CA GLY A 26 -33.24 -7.97 19.10
C GLY A 26 -33.12 -7.30 17.72
N VAL A 27 -33.24 -5.98 17.65
CA VAL A 27 -33.08 -5.21 16.39
C VAL A 27 -31.64 -5.25 15.90
N ALA A 28 -30.66 -5.05 16.79
CA ALA A 28 -29.25 -5.13 16.42
C ALA A 28 -28.86 -6.52 15.89
N TRP A 29 -29.34 -7.59 16.53
CA TRP A 29 -29.13 -8.96 16.05
C TRP A 29 -29.78 -9.20 14.68
N THR A 30 -30.97 -8.66 14.45
CA THR A 30 -31.67 -8.81 13.17
C THR A 30 -30.92 -8.08 12.06
N ILE A 31 -30.44 -6.86 12.30
CA ILE A 31 -29.64 -6.10 11.32
C ILE A 31 -28.32 -6.82 11.04
N GLY A 32 -27.61 -7.28 12.08
CA GLY A 32 -26.37 -8.06 11.92
C GLY A 32 -26.59 -9.36 11.14
N ALA A 33 -27.70 -10.06 11.39
CA ALA A 33 -28.05 -11.27 10.64
C ALA A 33 -28.41 -10.97 9.18
N ILE A 34 -29.07 -9.84 8.89
CA ILE A 34 -29.35 -9.41 7.51
C ILE A 34 -28.06 -9.06 6.78
N VAL A 35 -27.15 -8.30 7.40
CA VAL A 35 -25.85 -7.97 6.79
C VAL A 35 -25.03 -9.22 6.53
N MET A 36 -24.94 -10.14 7.49
CA MET A 36 -24.25 -11.43 7.30
C MET A 36 -24.93 -12.29 6.22
N ALA A 37 -26.26 -12.27 6.14
CA ALA A 37 -26.99 -12.98 5.08
C ALA A 37 -26.73 -12.35 3.71
N VAL A 38 -26.63 -11.02 3.58
CA VAL A 38 -26.31 -10.34 2.33
C VAL A 38 -24.86 -10.63 1.91
N ILE A 39 -23.90 -10.56 2.84
CA ILE A 39 -22.50 -10.92 2.57
C ILE A 39 -22.41 -12.38 2.14
N ALA A 40 -23.01 -13.30 2.93
CA ALA A 40 -23.02 -14.71 2.60
C ALA A 40 -23.71 -14.97 1.26
N PHE A 41 -24.84 -14.33 0.98
CA PHE A 41 -25.55 -14.51 -0.29
C PHE A 41 -24.74 -13.95 -1.47
N GLY A 42 -24.00 -12.84 -1.29
CA GLY A 42 -23.06 -12.36 -2.30
C GLY A 42 -21.92 -13.34 -2.57
N THR A 43 -21.36 -13.96 -1.53
CA THR A 43 -20.33 -14.99 -1.65
C THR A 43 -20.86 -16.28 -2.28
N PHE A 44 -22.06 -16.73 -1.90
CA PHE A 44 -22.65 -17.99 -2.37
C PHE A 44 -23.43 -17.87 -3.67
N ALA A 45 -23.88 -16.68 -4.08
CA ALA A 45 -24.51 -16.46 -5.38
C ALA A 45 -23.55 -16.67 -6.55
N ARG A 46 -22.24 -16.74 -6.27
CA ARG A 46 -21.23 -17.15 -7.23
C ARG A 46 -21.18 -18.66 -7.44
N LEU A 47 -21.80 -19.48 -6.59
CA LEU A 47 -21.72 -20.94 -6.70
C LEU A 47 -23.00 -21.55 -7.29
N GLU A 48 -22.91 -22.13 -8.48
CA GLU A 48 -23.94 -22.95 -9.11
C GLU A 48 -23.72 -24.44 -8.84
N TRP A 49 -24.82 -25.13 -8.53
CA TRP A 49 -24.82 -26.57 -8.29
C TRP A 49 -25.04 -27.33 -9.60
N ASN A 50 -24.03 -28.09 -10.05
CA ASN A 50 -24.20 -28.99 -11.21
C ASN A 50 -24.95 -30.26 -10.79
N ALA A 51 -26.21 -30.39 -11.24
CA ALA A 51 -27.09 -31.48 -10.88
C ALA A 51 -26.67 -32.85 -11.43
N ASP A 52 -25.83 -32.89 -12.47
CA ASP A 52 -25.39 -34.12 -13.13
C ASP A 52 -24.12 -34.71 -12.50
N THR A 53 -23.21 -33.87 -11.99
CA THR A 53 -21.94 -34.31 -11.37
C THR A 53 -21.94 -34.22 -9.85
N GLY A 54 -22.89 -33.51 -9.25
CA GLY A 54 -22.99 -33.31 -7.79
C GLY A 54 -21.90 -32.39 -7.22
N THR A 55 -21.30 -31.54 -8.05
CA THR A 55 -20.24 -30.60 -7.66
C THR A 55 -20.75 -29.17 -7.67
N LEU A 56 -20.28 -28.36 -6.73
CA LEU A 56 -20.41 -26.90 -6.76
C LEU A 56 -19.42 -26.34 -7.80
N ARG A 57 -19.87 -25.50 -8.71
CA ARG A 57 -19.03 -24.72 -9.65
C ARG A 57 -19.26 -23.24 -9.41
N ASP A 58 -18.24 -22.43 -9.60
CA ASP A 58 -18.46 -20.99 -9.72
C ASP A 58 -19.18 -20.69 -11.05
N THR A 59 -20.16 -19.79 -11.02
CA THR A 59 -20.99 -19.36 -12.17
C THR A 59 -20.35 -18.27 -13.00
N ALA A 60 -19.19 -17.74 -12.60
CA ALA A 60 -18.31 -17.10 -13.55
C ALA A 60 -17.83 -18.18 -14.53
N ASP A 61 -18.31 -18.12 -15.78
CA ASP A 61 -18.09 -19.10 -16.83
C ASP A 61 -16.68 -19.72 -16.82
N GLY A 62 -16.64 -21.04 -16.92
CA GLY A 62 -15.47 -21.87 -16.61
C GLY A 62 -14.13 -21.36 -17.16
N ASN A 63 -13.12 -21.37 -16.27
CA ASN A 63 -11.68 -21.21 -16.49
C ASN A 63 -11.09 -19.80 -16.62
N SER A 64 -11.82 -18.71 -16.34
CA SER A 64 -11.17 -17.40 -16.27
C SER A 64 -10.61 -17.15 -14.88
N TYR A 65 -9.28 -17.21 -14.72
CA TYR A 65 -8.58 -16.42 -13.71
C TYR A 65 -8.72 -14.93 -14.05
N GLY A 66 -9.96 -14.41 -14.14
CA GLY A 66 -10.23 -13.03 -14.57
C GLY A 66 -9.56 -12.01 -13.65
N ASP A 67 -9.40 -12.37 -12.38
CA ASP A 67 -8.74 -11.54 -11.37
C ASP A 67 -7.21 -11.78 -11.30
N TYR A 68 -6.67 -12.80 -11.98
CA TYR A 68 -5.27 -13.24 -11.83
C TYR A 68 -4.64 -13.64 -13.18
N PRO A 69 -4.35 -12.67 -14.06
CA PRO A 69 -3.85 -12.93 -15.41
C PRO A 69 -2.63 -13.86 -15.47
N TRP A 70 -1.70 -13.77 -14.53
CA TRP A 70 -0.47 -14.58 -14.49
C TRP A 70 -0.67 -16.10 -14.32
N PHE A 71 -1.90 -16.59 -14.06
CA PHE A 71 -2.21 -18.02 -14.11
C PHE A 71 -2.76 -18.49 -15.46
N ASP A 72 -3.01 -17.59 -16.40
CA ASP A 72 -3.55 -17.90 -17.72
C ASP A 72 -2.44 -17.90 -18.79
N GLU A 73 -2.00 -19.11 -19.14
CA GLU A 73 -1.01 -19.35 -20.21
C GLU A 73 -1.49 -18.94 -21.60
N THR A 74 -2.78 -18.61 -21.78
CA THR A 74 -3.37 -18.24 -23.07
C THR A 74 -3.55 -16.74 -23.25
N LEU A 75 -3.05 -15.92 -22.31
CA LEU A 75 -3.15 -14.48 -22.41
C LEU A 75 -2.45 -13.95 -23.66
N PRO A 76 -3.09 -12.96 -24.32
CA PRO A 76 -2.46 -12.33 -25.46
C PRO A 76 -1.31 -11.44 -24.98
N GLU A 77 -0.17 -11.56 -25.65
CA GLU A 77 0.95 -10.63 -25.51
C GLU A 77 0.72 -9.42 -26.41
N MET A 78 0.86 -8.22 -25.86
CA MET A 78 0.62 -6.97 -26.58
C MET A 78 1.89 -6.49 -27.25
N GLU A 79 1.79 -6.26 -28.56
CA GLU A 79 2.90 -5.71 -29.34
C GLU A 79 2.97 -4.19 -29.20
N LEU A 80 4.20 -3.68 -29.24
CA LEU A 80 4.50 -2.25 -29.28
C LEU A 80 3.87 -1.59 -30.51
N ILE A 81 3.15 -0.49 -30.28
CA ILE A 81 2.64 0.42 -31.31
C ILE A 81 3.52 1.67 -31.30
N ASP A 82 4.46 1.77 -32.24
CA ASP A 82 5.32 2.96 -32.36
C ASP A 82 4.47 4.19 -32.73
N GLY A 83 4.37 5.12 -31.78
CA GLY A 83 3.55 6.32 -31.85
C GLY A 83 4.34 7.61 -32.09
N GLY A 84 5.59 7.55 -32.55
CA GLY A 84 6.38 8.75 -32.84
C GLY A 84 7.13 9.32 -31.63
N GLY A 85 7.79 8.45 -30.87
CA GLY A 85 8.67 8.82 -29.74
C GLY A 85 8.20 8.35 -28.36
N TYR A 86 7.05 7.68 -28.29
CA TYR A 86 6.49 7.07 -27.09
C TYR A 86 6.13 5.62 -27.38
N GLU A 87 6.26 4.75 -26.38
CA GLU A 87 5.92 3.34 -26.50
C GLU A 87 4.48 3.08 -26.05
N TYR A 88 3.58 2.88 -27.02
CA TYR A 88 2.18 2.60 -26.75
C TYR A 88 1.88 1.10 -26.82
N TYR A 89 1.03 0.65 -25.90
CA TYR A 89 0.48 -0.69 -25.87
C TYR A 89 -1.04 -0.61 -25.78
N SER A 90 -1.76 -1.44 -26.54
CA SER A 90 -3.22 -1.43 -26.52
C SER A 90 -3.76 -2.84 -26.58
N GLY A 91 -4.78 -3.12 -25.77
CA GLY A 91 -5.41 -4.42 -25.68
C GLY A 91 -6.89 -4.34 -25.37
N THR A 92 -7.50 -5.49 -25.15
CA THR A 92 -8.88 -5.62 -24.65
C THR A 92 -8.93 -6.82 -23.74
N GLY A 93 -9.51 -6.64 -22.55
CA GLY A 93 -9.42 -7.67 -21.52
C GLY A 93 -8.04 -7.70 -20.87
N ASN A 94 -7.80 -8.79 -20.15
CA ASN A 94 -6.49 -9.08 -19.57
C ASN A 94 -5.43 -9.34 -20.65
N ALA A 95 -4.18 -8.95 -20.39
CA ALA A 95 -3.06 -9.19 -21.31
C ALA A 95 -1.71 -9.18 -20.58
N VAL A 96 -0.65 -9.47 -21.32
CA VAL A 96 0.74 -9.26 -20.87
C VAL A 96 1.47 -8.31 -21.82
N ILE A 97 2.25 -7.40 -21.28
CA ILE A 97 3.18 -6.54 -22.00
C ILE A 97 4.60 -6.99 -21.64
N ARG A 98 5.45 -7.21 -22.65
CA ARG A 98 6.88 -7.50 -22.46
C ARG A 98 7.72 -6.43 -23.13
N VAL A 99 8.65 -5.86 -22.38
CA VAL A 99 9.59 -4.83 -22.86
C VAL A 99 11.00 -5.36 -22.62
N ASP A 100 11.71 -5.64 -23.71
CA ASP A 100 13.08 -6.16 -23.67
C ASP A 100 14.11 -5.04 -23.48
N ASP A 101 15.32 -5.42 -23.07
CA ASP A 101 16.48 -4.55 -22.90
C ASP A 101 16.25 -3.36 -21.93
N VAL A 102 15.37 -3.53 -20.94
CA VAL A 102 15.14 -2.53 -19.88
C VAL A 102 16.34 -2.48 -18.92
N THR A 103 16.60 -1.27 -18.40
CA THR A 103 17.61 -1.06 -17.34
C THR A 103 16.95 -1.11 -15.96
N THR A 104 17.71 -0.89 -14.88
CA THR A 104 17.15 -0.79 -13.53
C THR A 104 16.55 0.58 -13.18
N GLU A 105 16.58 1.53 -14.11
CA GLU A 105 16.00 2.86 -13.92
C GLU A 105 14.46 2.79 -13.89
N PRO A 106 13.80 3.57 -13.03
CA PRO A 106 12.35 3.56 -12.95
C PRO A 106 11.71 4.07 -14.24
N LEU A 107 10.60 3.45 -14.62
CA LEU A 107 9.77 3.86 -15.73
C LEU A 107 8.41 4.33 -15.21
N GLN A 108 7.73 5.18 -15.97
CA GLN A 108 6.35 5.55 -15.69
C GLN A 108 5.40 4.89 -16.68
N VAL A 109 4.25 4.45 -16.19
CA VAL A 109 3.15 3.93 -17.00
C VAL A 109 1.97 4.87 -16.88
N THR A 110 1.60 5.49 -18.00
CA THR A 110 0.50 6.44 -18.10
C THR A 110 -0.67 5.79 -18.82
N GLN A 111 -1.88 6.00 -18.30
CA GLN A 111 -3.07 5.55 -18.96
C GLN A 111 -3.57 6.59 -19.96
N VAL A 112 -3.80 6.15 -21.21
CA VAL A 112 -4.31 7.01 -22.29
C VAL A 112 -5.81 6.84 -22.48
N SER A 113 -6.33 5.64 -22.20
CA SER A 113 -7.76 5.32 -22.24
C SER A 113 -8.49 5.71 -20.96
N ASP A 114 -9.79 6.02 -21.03
CA ASP A 114 -10.64 6.36 -19.87
C ASP A 114 -11.35 5.12 -19.29
N VAL A 115 -10.58 4.06 -19.02
CA VAL A 115 -11.08 2.79 -18.45
C VAL A 115 -10.30 2.45 -17.21
N TYR A 116 -10.77 1.55 -16.35
CA TYR A 116 -9.95 1.11 -15.23
C TYR A 116 -8.98 0.02 -15.70
N VAL A 117 -7.70 0.16 -15.34
CA VAL A 117 -6.64 -0.82 -15.59
C VAL A 117 -5.88 -1.02 -14.29
N ASP A 118 -5.63 -2.27 -13.94
CA ASP A 118 -4.75 -2.64 -12.84
C ASP A 118 -3.50 -3.34 -13.36
N LEU A 119 -2.34 -3.00 -12.82
CA LEU A 119 -1.03 -3.47 -13.28
C LEU A 119 -0.30 -4.26 -12.21
N HIS A 120 0.28 -5.38 -12.64
CA HIS A 120 1.16 -6.20 -11.81
C HIS A 120 2.47 -6.46 -12.56
N MET A 121 3.60 -6.51 -11.86
CA MET A 121 4.93 -6.69 -12.46
C MET A 121 5.58 -7.98 -11.97
N THR A 122 6.19 -8.74 -12.88
CA THR A 122 7.00 -9.90 -12.49
C THR A 122 8.30 -9.45 -11.82
N GLU A 123 8.63 -10.03 -10.66
CA GLU A 123 9.82 -9.70 -9.87
C GLU A 123 11.12 -10.36 -10.40
N SER A 124 11.36 -10.30 -11.71
CA SER A 124 12.57 -10.82 -12.34
C SER A 124 12.82 -10.14 -13.68
N GLY A 125 14.10 -9.90 -14.01
CA GLY A 125 14.52 -9.46 -15.35
C GLY A 125 14.92 -10.62 -16.26
N ASP A 126 15.19 -11.79 -15.69
CA ASP A 126 15.48 -13.04 -16.39
C ASP A 126 14.16 -13.80 -16.65
N ILE A 127 13.32 -13.23 -17.51
CA ILE A 127 12.04 -13.82 -17.87
C ILE A 127 12.24 -14.75 -19.05
N ASP A 128 12.12 -16.06 -18.82
CA ASP A 128 12.07 -17.05 -19.89
C ASP A 128 10.61 -17.37 -20.23
N PRO A 129 10.09 -16.92 -21.39
CA PRO A 129 8.70 -17.15 -21.78
C PRO A 129 8.38 -18.64 -22.02
N GLU A 130 9.40 -19.51 -22.14
CA GLU A 130 9.22 -20.96 -22.26
C GLU A 130 9.27 -21.69 -20.90
N THR A 131 9.70 -21.02 -19.82
CA THR A 131 9.77 -21.60 -18.49
C THR A 131 8.47 -21.38 -17.73
N VAL A 132 7.69 -22.45 -17.57
CA VAL A 132 6.55 -22.48 -16.65
C VAL A 132 7.09 -22.35 -15.23
N LEU A 133 6.92 -21.18 -14.61
CA LEU A 133 7.36 -20.94 -13.25
C LEU A 133 6.67 -21.92 -12.28
N PRO A 134 7.42 -22.59 -11.38
CA PRO A 134 6.82 -23.41 -10.35
C PRO A 134 6.05 -22.51 -9.38
N GLU A 135 4.70 -22.62 -9.36
CA GLU A 135 3.82 -21.79 -8.52
C GLU A 135 4.23 -20.31 -8.54
N ALA A 136 3.97 -19.63 -9.68
CA ALA A 136 4.31 -18.23 -9.90
C ALA A 136 4.16 -17.42 -8.60
N GLU A 137 5.30 -16.91 -8.12
CA GLU A 137 5.33 -15.89 -7.08
C GLU A 137 4.35 -14.79 -7.49
N TRP A 138 3.55 -14.32 -6.54
CA TRP A 138 2.54 -13.32 -6.86
C TRP A 138 3.27 -12.12 -7.46
N PRO A 139 2.90 -11.67 -8.67
CA PRO A 139 3.54 -10.50 -9.23
C PRO A 139 3.28 -9.30 -8.32
N LEU A 140 4.23 -8.38 -8.35
CA LEU A 140 4.22 -7.16 -7.56
C LEU A 140 3.07 -6.26 -8.00
N ASP A 141 2.26 -5.78 -7.05
CA ASP A 141 1.22 -4.82 -7.34
C ASP A 141 1.84 -3.45 -7.66
N VAL A 142 1.60 -2.96 -8.87
CA VAL A 142 2.05 -1.65 -9.35
C VAL A 142 0.93 -0.61 -9.23
N GLY A 143 -0.32 -1.08 -9.15
CA GLY A 143 -1.51 -0.25 -9.07
C GLY A 143 -2.07 0.17 -10.42
N SER A 144 -2.90 1.21 -10.38
CA SER A 144 -3.74 1.62 -11.50
C SER A 144 -3.28 2.95 -12.10
N PRO A 145 -2.68 2.95 -13.32
CA PRO A 145 -2.25 4.18 -13.99
C PRO A 145 -3.43 5.10 -14.30
N GLN A 146 -3.20 6.41 -14.23
CA GLN A 146 -4.17 7.44 -14.62
C GLN A 146 -3.53 8.46 -15.57
N PRO A 147 -4.33 9.22 -16.35
CA PRO A 147 -3.79 10.23 -17.26
C PRO A 147 -3.00 11.36 -16.57
N GLU A 148 -3.41 11.75 -15.35
CA GLU A 148 -2.79 12.84 -14.59
C GLU A 148 -1.93 12.34 -13.41
N LEU A 149 -1.88 11.02 -13.21
CA LEU A 149 -1.13 10.38 -12.14
C LEU A 149 -0.68 9.00 -12.64
N PRO A 150 0.48 8.91 -13.31
CA PRO A 150 1.00 7.64 -13.76
C PRO A 150 1.41 6.77 -12.56
N VAL A 151 1.48 5.46 -12.77
CA VAL A 151 2.15 4.55 -11.83
C VAL A 151 3.62 4.41 -12.22
N VAL A 152 4.45 4.02 -11.26
CA VAL A 152 5.89 3.84 -11.46
C VAL A 152 6.23 2.38 -11.33
N VAL A 153 7.02 1.87 -12.27
CA VAL A 153 7.56 0.52 -12.26
C VAL A 153 9.07 0.57 -12.08
N PHE A 154 9.60 -0.38 -11.31
CA PHE A 154 11.04 -0.55 -11.09
C PHE A 154 11.50 -1.84 -11.77
N PRO A 155 11.83 -1.78 -13.08
CA PRO A 155 12.29 -2.96 -13.79
C PRO A 155 13.58 -3.52 -13.20
N TYR A 156 13.73 -4.83 -13.38
CA TYR A 156 15.01 -5.51 -13.29
C TYR A 156 15.71 -5.45 -14.65
N GLU A 157 17.04 -5.44 -14.68
CA GLU A 157 17.78 -5.45 -15.94
C GLU A 157 17.43 -6.70 -16.76
N GLY A 158 17.05 -6.52 -18.03
CA GLY A 158 16.61 -7.61 -18.91
C GLY A 158 15.25 -7.33 -19.54
N THR A 159 14.26 -8.18 -19.24
CA THR A 159 12.89 -8.05 -19.75
C THR A 159 11.95 -7.62 -18.63
N LEU A 160 11.20 -6.55 -18.85
CA LEU A 160 10.06 -6.15 -18.02
C LEU A 160 8.81 -6.91 -18.49
N GLU A 161 8.10 -7.53 -17.56
CA GLU A 161 6.80 -8.14 -17.81
C GLU A 161 5.73 -7.49 -16.94
N LEU A 162 4.75 -6.88 -17.60
CA LEU A 162 3.59 -6.25 -16.96
C LEU A 162 2.32 -7.02 -17.31
N TRP A 163 1.62 -7.47 -16.28
CA TRP A 163 0.32 -8.09 -16.37
C TRP A 163 -0.75 -7.00 -16.26
N VAL A 164 -1.64 -6.97 -17.24
CA VAL A 164 -2.72 -6.00 -17.33
C VAL A 164 -4.03 -6.70 -16.99
N THR A 165 -4.78 -6.14 -16.04
CA THR A 165 -6.15 -6.57 -15.71
C THR A 165 -7.14 -5.48 -16.10
N SER A 166 -8.09 -5.80 -16.97
CA SER A 166 -9.17 -4.89 -17.38
C SER A 166 -10.31 -5.66 -18.04
N ASP A 167 -11.54 -5.15 -17.93
CA ASP A 167 -12.72 -5.69 -18.62
C ASP A 167 -12.94 -5.05 -20.00
N ASP A 168 -12.32 -3.90 -20.25
CA ASP A 168 -12.61 -3.02 -21.38
C ASP A 168 -11.37 -2.80 -22.28
N PRO A 169 -11.54 -2.24 -23.50
CA PRO A 169 -10.41 -1.83 -24.34
C PRO A 169 -9.58 -0.74 -23.68
N TRP A 170 -8.27 -0.92 -23.62
CA TRP A 170 -7.35 -0.05 -22.91
C TRP A 170 -6.17 0.37 -23.79
N THR A 171 -5.52 1.47 -23.42
CA THR A 171 -4.27 1.92 -24.02
C THR A 171 -3.37 2.51 -22.94
N LEU A 172 -2.13 2.01 -22.88
CA LEU A 172 -1.09 2.42 -21.96
C LEU A 172 0.08 3.00 -22.74
N GLN A 173 0.79 3.92 -22.10
CA GLN A 173 2.03 4.51 -22.56
C GLN A 173 3.10 4.22 -21.51
N ILE A 174 4.24 3.66 -21.91
CA ILE A 174 5.37 3.35 -21.03
C ILE A 174 6.55 4.24 -21.46
N ASP A 175 7.09 5.02 -20.54
CA ASP A 175 8.20 5.94 -20.82
C ASP A 175 9.23 5.98 -19.69
N GLU A 176 10.38 6.61 -19.97
CA GLU A 176 11.30 7.08 -18.94
C GLU A 176 10.55 7.95 -17.92
N LEU A 177 10.86 7.78 -16.63
CA LEU A 177 10.26 8.53 -15.55
C LEU A 177 10.52 10.04 -15.70
N ASP A 178 9.45 10.84 -15.74
CA ASP A 178 9.49 12.30 -15.65
C ASP A 178 9.12 12.74 -14.23
N ALA A 179 10.12 12.84 -13.36
CA ALA A 179 9.96 13.20 -11.95
C ALA A 179 10.94 14.29 -11.51
N GLU A 180 10.53 15.10 -10.53
CA GLU A 180 11.41 16.09 -9.89
C GLU A 180 12.32 15.39 -8.88
N GLU A 181 13.64 15.49 -9.07
CA GLU A 181 14.59 14.92 -8.12
C GLU A 181 14.61 15.74 -6.81
N ILE A 182 14.48 15.05 -5.68
CA ILE A 182 14.51 15.63 -4.33
C ILE A 182 15.67 15.03 -3.53
N THR A 183 16.37 15.87 -2.77
CA THR A 183 17.39 15.42 -1.81
C THR A 183 16.99 15.69 -0.36
N ASP A 184 16.42 16.86 -0.08
CA ASP A 184 16.06 17.30 1.26
C ASP A 184 14.57 17.72 1.29
N VAL A 185 14.29 19.00 1.02
CA VAL A 185 12.96 19.59 1.13
C VAL A 185 12.47 20.07 -0.22
N VAL A 186 11.23 19.71 -0.57
CA VAL A 186 10.54 20.25 -1.74
C VAL A 186 9.12 20.65 -1.38
N SER A 187 8.57 21.61 -2.11
CA SER A 187 7.21 22.12 -1.88
C SER A 187 6.51 22.33 -3.21
N GLY A 188 5.23 22.04 -3.27
CA GLY A 188 4.45 22.16 -4.50
C GLY A 188 2.96 22.33 -4.27
N GLN A 189 2.25 22.26 -5.39
CA GLN A 189 0.79 22.29 -5.49
C GLN A 189 0.37 21.32 -6.58
N GLY A 190 -0.77 20.67 -6.42
CA GLY A 190 -1.25 19.70 -7.40
C GLY A 190 -0.49 18.37 -7.34
N ASN A 191 -0.70 17.56 -8.37
CA ASN A 191 -0.02 16.28 -8.52
C ASN A 191 1.47 16.46 -8.83
N ALA A 192 2.29 15.55 -8.33
CA ALA A 192 3.72 15.51 -8.63
C ALA A 192 4.29 14.10 -8.48
N LEU A 193 5.36 13.82 -9.23
CA LEU A 193 6.26 12.70 -8.98
C LEU A 193 7.58 13.25 -8.47
N LEU A 194 8.03 12.75 -7.32
CA LEU A 194 9.30 13.13 -6.71
C LEU A 194 10.22 11.92 -6.67
N LEU A 195 11.43 12.04 -7.21
CA LEU A 195 12.44 10.99 -7.22
C LEU A 195 13.46 11.24 -6.12
N TYR A 196 13.53 10.34 -5.14
CA TYR A 196 14.55 10.34 -4.10
C TYR A 196 15.55 9.22 -4.35
N ARG A 197 16.85 9.56 -4.29
CA ARG A 197 17.96 8.59 -4.37
C ARG A 197 18.80 8.70 -3.10
N GLY A 198 18.66 7.72 -2.21
CA GLY A 198 19.33 7.72 -0.91
C GLY A 198 18.82 6.64 0.01
N SER A 199 19.27 6.66 1.26
CA SER A 199 18.99 5.63 2.26
C SER A 199 17.87 5.99 3.25
N ALA A 200 17.27 7.18 3.12
CA ALA A 200 16.15 7.55 3.97
C ALA A 200 14.96 6.61 3.77
N VAL A 201 14.29 6.29 4.88
CA VAL A 201 13.11 5.43 4.94
C VAL A 201 11.87 6.17 5.44
N SER A 202 11.97 7.49 5.59
CA SER A 202 10.88 8.33 6.07
C SER A 202 11.04 9.78 5.67
N ALA A 203 9.91 10.50 5.65
CA ALA A 203 9.84 11.93 5.44
C ALA A 203 8.74 12.54 6.30
N LEU A 204 8.88 13.83 6.59
CA LEU A 204 7.80 14.66 7.08
C LEU A 204 7.01 15.18 5.87
N PHE A 205 5.70 14.94 5.91
CA PHE A 205 4.75 15.46 4.93
C PHE A 205 3.90 16.54 5.60
N GLU A 206 3.77 17.68 4.93
CA GLU A 206 2.89 18.75 5.36
C GLU A 206 1.93 19.09 4.23
N PHE A 207 0.64 19.20 4.54
CA PHE A 207 -0.38 19.68 3.62
C PHE A 207 -1.14 20.82 4.26
N ALA A 208 -1.20 21.96 3.56
CA ALA A 208 -1.94 23.14 3.96
C ALA A 208 -2.99 23.46 2.90
N GLY A 209 -4.23 23.02 3.13
CA GLY A 209 -5.31 23.20 2.18
C GLY A 209 -6.59 22.48 2.58
N ASP A 210 -7.61 22.67 1.77
CA ASP A 210 -8.83 21.87 1.80
C ASP A 210 -8.76 20.84 0.64
N GLY A 211 -9.19 19.60 0.83
CA GLY A 211 -9.22 18.61 -0.26
C GLY A 211 -8.51 17.31 0.07
N ILE A 212 -8.01 16.64 -0.96
CA ILE A 212 -7.28 15.37 -0.85
C ILE A 212 -5.78 15.61 -0.89
N PHE A 213 -5.05 14.79 -0.13
CA PHE A 213 -3.62 14.68 -0.20
C PHE A 213 -3.25 13.21 -0.03
N PHE A 214 -3.04 12.53 -1.15
CA PHE A 214 -2.57 11.15 -1.16
C PHE A 214 -1.09 11.13 -1.50
N VAL A 215 -0.35 10.30 -0.77
CA VAL A 215 1.04 10.03 -1.06
C VAL A 215 1.24 8.53 -1.16
N THR A 216 1.75 8.12 -2.32
CA THR A 216 2.13 6.75 -2.61
C THR A 216 3.63 6.70 -2.81
N ALA A 217 4.33 5.80 -2.12
CA ALA A 217 5.71 5.48 -2.45
C ALA A 217 5.74 4.30 -3.42
N TYR A 218 6.60 4.41 -4.41
CA TYR A 218 6.98 3.30 -5.26
C TYR A 218 8.41 2.87 -4.91
N THR A 219 8.59 1.59 -4.61
CA THR A 219 9.89 0.97 -4.35
C THR A 219 10.04 -0.29 -5.21
N ARG A 220 11.28 -0.74 -5.43
CA ARG A 220 11.54 -1.95 -6.23
C ARG A 220 10.96 -3.21 -5.60
N GLU A 221 11.04 -3.32 -4.28
CA GLU A 221 10.73 -4.55 -3.55
C GLU A 221 9.24 -4.67 -3.19
N GLU A 222 8.54 -3.56 -2.97
CA GLU A 222 7.12 -3.58 -2.54
C GLU A 222 6.17 -3.01 -3.59
N GLY A 223 6.68 -2.44 -4.67
CA GLY A 223 5.85 -1.85 -5.72
C GLY A 223 5.15 -0.62 -5.17
N GLN A 224 3.81 -0.64 -5.15
CA GLN A 224 3.01 0.45 -4.62
C GLN A 224 2.78 0.35 -3.10
N GLU A 225 3.25 1.35 -2.35
CA GLU A 225 2.98 1.52 -0.92
C GLU A 225 2.15 2.79 -0.68
N SER A 226 0.89 2.64 -0.29
CA SER A 226 0.05 3.79 0.13
C SER A 226 0.49 4.30 1.51
N ILE A 227 1.12 5.47 1.55
CA ILE A 227 1.70 6.02 2.78
C ILE A 227 0.71 6.94 3.51
N ILE A 228 0.01 7.79 2.75
CA ILE A 228 -0.94 8.78 3.27
C ILE A 228 -2.27 8.63 2.54
N ILE A 229 -3.34 8.50 3.32
CA ILE A 229 -4.73 8.47 2.83
C ILE A 229 -5.56 9.46 3.65
N GLU A 230 -5.38 10.76 3.38
CA GLU A 230 -6.03 11.80 4.17
C GLU A 230 -6.70 12.90 3.33
N SER A 231 -7.72 13.51 3.95
CA SER A 231 -8.47 14.62 3.40
C SER A 231 -8.63 15.71 4.45
N ASP A 232 -7.53 16.36 4.85
CA ASP A 232 -7.47 17.52 5.75
C ASP A 232 -6.03 18.04 5.83
N PRO A 233 -5.77 19.27 6.34
CA PRO A 233 -4.42 19.73 6.63
C PRO A 233 -3.70 18.79 7.58
N LEU A 234 -2.49 18.38 7.21
CA LEU A 234 -1.69 17.45 8.01
C LEU A 234 -0.24 17.91 8.14
N LYS A 235 0.41 17.40 9.18
CA LYS A 235 1.85 17.53 9.42
C LYS A 235 2.31 16.26 10.13
N GLU A 236 2.56 15.23 9.35
CA GLU A 236 2.82 13.88 9.85
C GLU A 236 4.05 13.26 9.20
N ARG A 237 4.66 12.34 9.93
CA ARG A 237 5.83 11.61 9.47
C ARG A 237 5.41 10.21 9.09
N HIS A 238 5.81 9.79 7.91
CA HIS A 238 5.56 8.45 7.44
C HIS A 238 6.82 7.82 6.87
N SER A 239 6.80 6.50 6.84
CA SER A 239 7.89 5.65 6.36
C SER A 239 7.46 4.80 5.19
N TRP A 240 8.43 4.42 4.36
CA TRP A 240 8.31 3.47 3.26
C TRP A 240 9.32 2.34 3.43
N SER A 241 9.20 1.30 2.63
CA SER A 241 10.11 0.16 2.70
C SER A 241 11.51 0.53 2.21
N PRO A 242 12.59 0.02 2.87
CA PRO A 242 13.95 0.40 2.51
C PRO A 242 14.28 0.13 1.04
N SER A 243 14.71 1.17 0.32
CA SER A 243 15.10 1.10 -1.09
C SER A 243 16.18 2.14 -1.37
N ASP A 244 17.02 1.91 -2.39
CA ASP A 244 18.05 2.85 -2.84
C ASP A 244 17.47 3.99 -3.69
N VAL A 245 16.32 3.71 -4.34
CA VAL A 245 15.55 4.66 -5.13
C VAL A 245 14.08 4.56 -4.73
N VAL A 246 13.44 5.71 -4.52
CA VAL A 246 12.02 5.80 -4.16
C VAL A 246 11.38 6.88 -5.01
N VAL A 247 10.21 6.60 -5.57
CA VAL A 247 9.40 7.62 -6.22
C VAL A 247 8.16 7.89 -5.37
N LEU A 248 7.98 9.13 -4.95
CA LEU A 248 6.79 9.57 -4.25
C LEU A 248 5.83 10.17 -5.28
N SER A 249 4.67 9.53 -5.45
CA SER A 249 3.55 10.07 -6.19
C SER A 249 2.61 10.81 -5.26
N ILE A 250 2.44 12.10 -5.52
CA ILE A 250 1.57 13.00 -4.78
C ILE A 250 0.33 13.24 -5.62
N GLU A 251 -0.84 12.96 -5.06
CA GLU A 251 -2.13 13.38 -5.60
C GLU A 251 -2.69 14.50 -4.73
N SER A 252 -2.92 15.67 -5.31
CA SER A 252 -3.44 16.81 -4.58
C SER A 252 -4.27 17.74 -5.45
N ASP A 253 -5.30 18.36 -4.86
CA ASP A 253 -6.08 19.39 -5.54
C ASP A 253 -5.27 20.70 -5.65
N ALA A 254 -4.74 20.97 -6.84
CA ALA A 254 -3.86 22.11 -7.13
C ALA A 254 -4.46 23.47 -6.77
N GLU A 255 -5.79 23.60 -6.78
CA GLU A 255 -6.47 24.86 -6.48
C GLU A 255 -6.73 25.06 -4.97
N ARG A 256 -6.58 23.99 -4.18
CA ARG A 256 -7.08 23.98 -2.80
C ARG A 256 -6.05 23.63 -1.74
N GLY A 257 -4.83 23.23 -2.11
CA GLY A 257 -3.76 23.04 -1.12
C GLY A 257 -2.34 23.12 -1.66
N ALA A 258 -1.43 23.41 -0.75
CA ALA A 258 0.01 23.35 -0.97
C ALA A 258 0.60 22.28 -0.05
N TRP A 259 1.60 21.58 -0.54
CA TRP A 259 2.29 20.52 0.21
C TRP A 259 3.78 20.79 0.32
N VAL A 260 4.39 20.19 1.35
CA VAL A 260 5.84 20.17 1.59
C VAL A 260 6.22 18.74 1.93
N VAL A 261 7.31 18.26 1.34
CA VAL A 261 7.97 17.00 1.69
C VAL A 261 9.37 17.33 2.18
N ASP A 262 9.73 16.84 3.36
CA ASP A 262 11.03 17.02 4.00
C ASP A 262 11.60 15.63 4.33
N ILE A 263 12.55 15.18 3.50
CA ILE A 263 13.18 13.86 3.63
C ILE A 263 14.03 13.82 4.90
N ASP A 264 13.89 12.74 5.66
CA ASP A 264 14.70 12.59 6.86
C ASP A 264 16.16 12.32 6.55
N ASP A 265 17.04 13.09 7.19
CA ASP A 265 18.46 12.77 7.26
C ASP A 265 18.64 11.45 8.03
N TYR A 266 18.79 10.34 7.29
CA TYR A 266 19.48 9.18 7.82
C TYR A 266 20.98 9.48 7.76
N ALA A 267 21.47 10.21 8.77
CA ALA A 267 22.89 10.14 9.05
C ALA A 267 23.19 8.67 9.33
N ASP A 268 23.93 8.01 8.45
CA ASP A 268 24.60 6.77 8.77
C ASP A 268 25.43 7.03 10.03
N GLU A 269 24.83 6.77 11.20
CA GLU A 269 25.59 6.55 12.41
C GLU A 269 26.33 5.23 12.18
N GLU A 270 27.41 5.30 11.40
CA GLU A 270 28.50 4.36 11.43
C GLU A 270 28.78 4.07 12.90
N SER A 271 28.36 2.89 13.34
CA SER A 271 29.06 2.05 14.29
C SER A 271 29.89 2.83 15.32
N THR A 272 29.24 3.68 16.14
CA THR A 272 29.82 3.97 17.44
C THR A 272 29.64 2.70 18.24
N THR A 273 30.62 1.82 18.09
CA THR A 273 30.92 0.69 18.97
C THR A 273 30.61 1.17 20.38
N ARG A 274 29.44 0.80 20.93
CA ARG A 274 29.17 0.96 22.35
C ARG A 274 30.22 0.11 23.02
N THR A 275 31.34 0.71 23.40
CA THR A 275 32.20 0.15 24.42
C THR A 275 31.31 0.10 25.64
N THR A 276 30.67 -1.04 25.84
CA THR A 276 30.02 -1.40 27.10
C THR A 276 31.14 -1.46 28.11
N THR A 277 31.48 -0.33 28.72
CA THR A 277 32.21 -0.31 29.98
C THR A 277 31.37 -1.15 30.94
N PRO A 278 31.83 -2.33 31.39
CA PRO A 278 31.08 -3.06 32.39
C PRO A 278 31.13 -2.25 33.67
N THR A 279 29.99 -1.70 34.08
CA THR A 279 29.79 -1.17 35.43
C THR A 279 29.84 -2.35 36.40
N SER A 280 31.03 -2.65 36.92
CA SER A 280 31.20 -3.51 38.09
C SER A 280 30.52 -2.86 39.28
N SER A 281 29.29 -3.28 39.57
CA SER A 281 28.61 -3.03 40.84
C SER A 281 28.65 -4.31 41.66
N THR A 282 29.76 -4.54 42.38
CA THR A 282 29.77 -5.50 43.49
C THR A 282 29.63 -4.69 44.79
N PRO A 283 28.62 -4.98 45.65
CA PRO A 283 28.44 -4.30 46.92
C PRO A 283 29.60 -4.55 47.89
N PRO A 284 29.89 -3.64 48.84
CA PRO A 284 30.98 -3.82 49.80
C PRO A 284 30.64 -4.93 50.81
N ASP A 285 31.55 -5.89 50.95
CA ASP A 285 31.57 -6.90 52.01
C ASP A 285 32.19 -6.28 53.28
N PRO A 286 31.51 -6.26 54.43
CA PRO A 286 32.04 -5.68 55.65
C PRO A 286 32.68 -6.77 56.53
N ASP A 287 33.87 -7.23 56.17
CA ASP A 287 34.80 -7.87 57.11
C ASP A 287 36.13 -8.16 56.40
N ASP A 288 37.09 -7.25 56.47
CA ASP A 288 38.47 -7.68 56.68
C ASP A 288 39.33 -6.59 57.31
N THR A 289 39.71 -6.82 58.56
CA THR A 289 40.63 -6.04 59.36
C THR A 289 42.07 -6.48 59.12
N THR A 290 42.91 -5.69 58.42
CA THR A 290 44.36 -5.62 58.70
C THR A 290 45.03 -4.36 58.10
N PRO A 291 46.01 -3.72 58.77
CA PRO A 291 46.41 -2.31 58.59
C PRO A 291 47.61 -2.14 57.61
N PRO A 292 48.01 -0.89 57.25
CA PRO A 292 48.81 -0.61 56.06
C PRO A 292 50.30 -0.88 56.30
N THR A 293 50.99 -1.38 55.28
CA THR A 293 52.46 -1.35 55.22
C THR A 293 52.89 -0.37 54.13
N GLU A 294 53.76 0.55 54.55
CA GLU A 294 54.42 1.60 53.79
C GLU A 294 55.25 1.10 52.61
N GLN A 295 55.34 1.98 51.60
CA GLN A 295 56.51 2.37 50.80
C GLN A 295 57.52 1.29 50.35
N GLU A 296 57.86 1.29 49.06
CA GLU A 296 59.00 2.04 48.51
C GLU A 296 59.18 1.73 47.02
N THR A 297 59.37 2.79 46.22
CA THR A 297 59.98 2.76 44.88
C THR A 297 61.49 2.54 45.04
N PRO A 298 62.21 1.96 44.07
CA PRO A 298 62.59 2.66 42.83
C PRO A 298 62.26 1.91 41.53
#